data_AF-A0A4Y9A8Q1-F1
#
_entry.id   AF-A0A4Y9A8Q1-F1
#
_cell.length_a   1.000
_cell.length_b   1.000
_cell.length_c   1.000
_cell.angle_alpha   90.00
_cell.angle_beta   90.00
_cell.angle_gamma   90.00
#
_symmetry.space_group_name_H-M   'P 1'
#
loop_
_entity.id
_entity.type
_entity.pdbx_description
1 polymer ?
#
loop_
_entity_poly.entity_id
_entity_poly.type
_entity_poly.pdbx_seq_one_letter_code
_entity_poly.pdbx_strand_id
1 'polypeptide(L)' 'MFKKLFGKQDTTETILSPFTGNVISMEDVPDEMFSQKLMGDGIAVEPTEGTVVAPIDGEVVQFFHTKHAIGIQSTS' A
#
# COMPACT_ATOMS: atom_id res chain seq x y z
N MET A 1 -17.53 8.42 30.80
CA MET A 1 -16.93 7.21 31.40
C MET A 1 -16.79 6.03 30.42
N PHE A 2 -17.52 5.98 29.30
CA PHE A 2 -17.49 4.87 28.33
C PHE A 2 -16.38 4.91 27.26
N LYS A 3 -15.69 6.04 27.08
CA LYS A 3 -14.62 6.21 26.08
C LYS A 3 -13.34 5.40 26.40
N LYS A 4 -13.24 4.84 27.61
CA LYS A 4 -12.09 4.05 28.10
C LYS A 4 -12.29 2.54 27.97
N LEU A 5 -13.49 2.07 27.58
CA LEU A 5 -13.78 0.65 27.32
C LEU A 5 -13.53 0.26 25.86
N PHE A 6 -13.60 1.22 24.95
CA PHE A 6 -13.27 1.04 23.53
C PHE A 6 -11.97 1.79 23.24
N GLY A 7 -10.90 1.40 23.93
CA GLY A 7 -9.57 1.84 23.57
C GLY A 7 -9.29 1.36 22.16
N LYS A 8 -9.32 2.28 21.19
CA LYS A 8 -8.77 2.03 19.85
C LYS A 8 -7.31 1.66 20.09
N GLN A 9 -6.99 0.38 19.92
CA GLN A 9 -5.59 -0.04 19.86
C GLN A 9 -5.04 0.59 18.59
N ASP A 10 -4.19 1.61 18.74
CA ASP A 10 -3.44 2.15 17.61
C ASP A 10 -2.40 1.09 17.21
N THR A 11 -2.83 0.14 16.38
CA THR A 11 -1.94 -0.85 15.79
C THR A 11 -1.05 -0.12 14.78
N THR A 12 0.24 -0.03 15.12
CA THR A 12 1.25 0.48 14.20
C THR A 12 1.76 -0.70 13.39
N GLU A 13 1.62 -0.63 12.07
CA GLU A 13 2.15 -1.62 11.15
C GLU A 13 3.27 -1.00 10.31
N THR A 14 4.36 -1.75 10.11
CA THR A 14 5.46 -1.33 9.24
C THR A 14 5.23 -1.90 7.85
N ILE A 15 5.14 -1.04 6.85
CA ILE A 15 5.05 -1.41 5.44
C ILE A 15 6.41 -1.15 4.80
N LEU A 16 7.05 -2.19 4.27
CA LEU A 16 8.32 -2.10 3.57
C LEU A 16 8.11 -1.64 2.12
N SER A 17 9.17 -1.15 1.47
CA SER A 17 9.09 -0.82 0.03
C SER A 17 9.04 -2.11 -0.80
N PRO A 18 8.02 -2.29 -1.67
CA PRO A 18 7.96 -3.45 -2.58
C PRO A 18 8.87 -3.31 -3.81
N PHE A 19 9.48 -2.14 -4.02
CA PHE A 19 10.36 -1.84 -5.15
C PHE A 19 11.65 -1.14 -4.69
N THR A 20 12.72 -1.36 -5.45
CA THR A 20 13.88 -0.47 -5.45
C THR A 20 13.56 0.75 -6.31
N GLY A 21 13.69 1.96 -5.77
CA GLY A 21 13.41 3.19 -6.52
C GLY A 21 13.25 4.43 -5.67
N ASN A 22 12.70 5.49 -6.28
CA ASN A 22 12.46 6.77 -5.62
C ASN A 22 11.00 6.87 -5.17
N VAL A 23 10.78 7.28 -3.93
CA VAL A 23 9.44 7.66 -3.46
C VAL A 23 9.05 8.98 -4.11
N ILE A 24 7.87 9.03 -4.71
CA ILE A 24 7.28 10.24 -5.28
C ILE A 24 5.93 10.54 -4.60
N SER A 25 5.45 11.77 -4.72
CA SER A 25 4.12 12.12 -4.20
C SER A 25 3.05 11.37 -4.98
N MET A 26 1.96 10.99 -4.32
CA MET A 26 0.83 10.37 -5.02
C MET A 26 0.25 11.34 -6.07
N GLU A 27 0.28 12.64 -5.78
CA GLU A 27 -0.17 13.73 -6.63
C GLU A 27 0.65 13.85 -7.93
N ASP A 28 1.88 13.33 -7.96
CA ASP A 28 2.75 13.33 -9.15
C ASP A 28 2.47 12.14 -10.09
N VAL A 29 1.62 11.19 -9.68
CA VAL A 29 1.25 10.03 -10.50
C VAL A 29 0.32 10.49 -11.64
N PRO A 30 0.63 10.18 -12.91
CA PRO A 30 -0.14 10.64 -14.07
C PRO A 30 -1.44 9.84 -14.30
N ASP A 31 -2.19 9.55 -13.23
CA ASP A 31 -3.48 8.86 -13.24
C ASP A 31 -4.35 9.39 -12.11
N GLU A 32 -5.52 9.94 -12.44
CA GLU A 32 -6.45 10.57 -11.50
C GLU A 32 -6.95 9.61 -10.41
N MET A 33 -7.05 8.31 -10.70
CA MET A 33 -7.47 7.30 -9.72
C MET A 33 -6.53 7.27 -8.51
N PHE A 34 -5.24 7.54 -8.74
CA PHE A 34 -4.20 7.56 -7.71
C PHE A 34 -3.92 8.98 -7.23
N SER A 35 -3.70 9.95 -8.14
CA SER A 35 -3.34 11.33 -7.75
C SER A 35 -4.42 12.07 -6.98
N GLN A 36 -5.70 11.68 -7.14
CA GLN A 36 -6.81 12.18 -6.32
C GLN A 36 -7.16 11.26 -5.14
N LYS A 37 -6.39 10.19 -4.91
CA LYS A 37 -6.57 9.22 -3.80
C LYS A 37 -7.94 8.54 -3.78
N LEU A 38 -8.55 8.34 -4.94
CA LEU A 38 -9.88 7.72 -5.06
C LEU A 38 -9.89 6.26 -4.61
N MET A 39 -8.75 5.56 -4.76
CA MET A 39 -8.55 4.20 -4.28
C MET A 39 -8.13 4.11 -2.80
N GLY A 40 -7.89 5.24 -2.16
CA GLY A 40 -7.35 5.34 -0.80
C GLY A 40 -6.05 6.12 -0.75
N ASP A 41 -5.57 6.36 0.46
CA ASP A 41 -4.28 7.02 0.71
C ASP A 41 -3.13 6.04 0.52
N GLY A 42 -1.93 6.57 0.25
CA GLY A 42 -0.75 5.73 0.05
C GLY A 42 0.48 6.51 -0.39
N ILE A 43 1.47 5.76 -0.89
CA ILE A 43 2.70 6.28 -1.47
C ILE A 43 2.89 5.75 -2.90
N ALA A 44 3.64 6.49 -3.70
CA ALA A 44 4.06 6.05 -5.02
C ALA A 44 5.59 5.88 -5.05
N VAL A 45 6.06 4.89 -5.79
CA VAL A 45 7.48 4.61 -6.01
C VAL A 45 7.72 4.52 -7.50
N GLU A 46 8.69 5.28 -8.01
CA GLU A 46 9.23 5.15 -9.36
C GLU A 46 10.34 4.08 -9.34
N PRO A 47 10.08 2.85 -9.84
CA PRO A 47 11.01 1.75 -9.71
C PRO A 47 12.21 1.90 -10.64
N THR A 48 13.41 1.59 -10.14
CA THR A 48 14.65 1.54 -10.94
C THR A 48 14.99 0.12 -11.40
N GLU A 49 14.28 -0.88 -10.89
CA GLU A 49 14.44 -2.30 -11.19
C GLU A 49 13.08 -2.97 -11.44
N GLY A 50 13.06 -4.06 -12.19
CA GLY A 50 11.83 -4.81 -12.53
C GLY A 50 11.39 -5.85 -11.51
N THR A 51 12.02 -5.92 -10.34
CA THR A 51 11.72 -6.91 -9.30
C THR A 51 10.72 -6.34 -8.30
N VAL A 52 9.66 -7.09 -8.01
CA VAL A 52 8.65 -6.76 -7.00
C VAL A 52 8.73 -7.75 -5.87
N VAL A 53 8.77 -7.28 -4.62
CA VAL A 53 8.80 -8.11 -3.41
C VAL A 53 7.60 -7.83 -2.51
N ALA A 54 7.31 -8.74 -1.57
CA ALA A 54 6.25 -8.55 -0.60
C ALA A 54 6.60 -7.40 0.37
N PRO A 55 5.72 -6.39 0.56
CA PRO A 55 5.98 -5.29 1.48
C PRO A 55 5.59 -5.60 2.93
N ILE A 56 4.80 -6.66 3.15
CA ILE A 56 4.22 -7.07 4.45
C ILE A 56 4.01 -8.58 4.48
N ASP A 57 3.83 -9.12 5.68
CA ASP A 57 3.28 -10.46 5.89
C ASP A 57 1.76 -10.45 5.67
N GLY A 58 1.26 -11.31 4.77
CA GLY A 58 -0.13 -11.27 4.36
C GLY A 58 -0.53 -12.32 3.35
N GLU A 59 -1.79 -12.25 2.93
CA GLU A 59 -2.36 -13.11 1.90
C GLU A 59 -2.53 -12.33 0.59
N VAL A 60 -2.17 -12.95 -0.54
CA VAL A 60 -2.48 -12.40 -1.86
C VAL A 60 -3.97 -12.63 -2.15
N VAL A 61 -4.77 -11.58 -2.01
CA VAL A 61 -6.23 -11.63 -2.18
C VAL A 61 -6.67 -11.38 -3.61
N GLN A 62 -5.82 -10.75 -4.44
CA GLN A 62 -6.13 -10.47 -5.84
C GLN A 62 -4.88 -10.54 -6.71
N PHE A 63 -4.97 -11.26 -7.82
CA PHE A 63 -3.93 -11.28 -8.84
C PHE A 63 -4.55 -10.97 -10.21
N PHE A 64 -4.16 -9.85 -10.82
CA PHE A 64 -4.81 -9.38 -12.04
C PHE A 64 -4.34 -10.19 -13.28
N HIS A 65 -5.21 -10.31 -14.28
CA HIS A 65 -4.97 -11.16 -15.46
C HIS A 65 -3.75 -10.70 -16.27
N THR A 66 -3.57 -9.38 -16.45
CA THR A 66 -2.43 -8.79 -17.17
C THR A 66 -1.17 -8.68 -16.32
N LYS A 67 -1.19 -9.17 -15.07
CA LYS A 67 -0.01 -9.30 -14.19
C LYS A 67 0.65 -7.98 -13.76
N HIS A 68 0.01 -6.84 -14.00
CA HIS A 68 0.51 -5.51 -13.61
C HIS A 68 0.13 -5.10 -12.18
N ALA A 69 -0.75 -5.84 -11.50
CA ALA A 69 -1.28 -5.48 -10.19
C ALA A 69 -1.52 -6.71 -9.31
N ILE A 70 -1.30 -6.53 -8.01
CA ILE A 70 -1.49 -7.53 -6.94
C ILE A 70 -2.13 -6.83 -5.74
N GLY A 71 -3.15 -7.44 -5.16
CA GLY A 71 -3.71 -7.05 -3.87
C GLY A 71 -3.21 -7.98 -2.77
N ILE A 72 -2.71 -7.41 -1.68
CA ILE A 72 -2.23 -8.15 -0.50
C ILE A 72 -3.00 -7.63 0.73
N GLN A 73 -3.54 -8.55 1.53
CA GLN A 73 -4.17 -8.23 2.80
C GLN A 73 -3.23 -8.59 3.95
N SER A 74 -2.97 -7.62 4.84
CA SER A 74 -2.15 -7.85 6.04
C SER A 74 -2.78 -8.88 6.98
N THR A 75 -1.92 -9.59 7.72
CA THR A 75 -2.32 -10.51 8.80
C THR A 75 -2.51 -9.79 10.15
N SER A 76 -2.08 -8.53 10.26
CA SER A 76 -2.09 -7.75 11.52
C SER A 76 -3.48 -7.26 11.95
#